data_AF-A0A1V5VYD8-F1
#
_entry.id   AF-A0A1V5VYD8-F1
#
_cell.length_a   1.000
_cell.length_b   1.000
_cell.length_c   1.000
_cell.angle_alpha   90.00
_cell.angle_beta   90.00
_cell.angle_gamma   90.00
#
_symmetry.space_group_name_H-M   'P 1'
#
loop_
_entity.id
_entity.type
_entity.pdbx_description
1 polymer ?
#
loop_
_entity_poly.entity_id
_entity_poly.type
_entity_poly.pdbx_seq_one_letter_code
_entity_poly.pdbx_strand_id
1 'polypeptide(L)'
;MKLITAIIRETQLNQVHEELIHAEIERITVSRVSGHGRQKREEIYRGQVVVPSLIPKIKIEIAVNDAFVDQTIDAIIRGAKTEGDNVGDGKIFVTNLEQCIRIRTSEKGSEAI
;
A
#
# COMPACT_ATOMS: atom_id res chain seq x y z
N MET A 1 17.12 5.80 -1.75
CA MET A 1 15.76 6.02 -1.24
C MET A 1 14.78 5.23 -2.07
N LYS A 2 13.65 4.83 -1.50
CA LYS A 2 12.58 4.13 -2.22
C LYS A 2 11.23 4.79 -1.96
N LEU A 3 10.34 4.66 -2.93
CA LEU A 3 8.92 4.89 -2.74
C LEU A 3 8.23 3.53 -2.61
N ILE A 4 7.69 3.26 -1.43
CA ILE A 4 6.87 2.08 -1.13
C ILE A 4 5.43 2.43 -1.46
N THR A 5 4.83 1.67 -2.38
CA THR A 5 3.40 1.79 -2.72
C THR A 5 2.69 0.50 -2.33
N ALA A 6 1.85 0.56 -1.31
CA ALA A 6 1.04 -0.57 -0.87
C ALA A 6 -0.41 -0.39 -1.29
N ILE A 7 -0.97 -1.37 -1.99
CA ILE A 7 -2.41 -1.48 -2.25
C ILE A 7 -2.95 -2.52 -1.28
N ILE A 8 -3.85 -2.16 -0.39
CA ILE A 8 -4.39 -3.01 0.68
C ILE A 8 -5.92 -3.00 0.72
N ARG A 9 -6.51 -3.91 1.50
CA ARG A 9 -7.95 -3.86 1.84
C ARG A 9 -8.27 -2.59 2.63
N GLU A 10 -9.43 -2.00 2.39
CA GLU A 10 -9.85 -0.79 3.12
C GLU A 10 -9.96 -1.01 4.63
N THR A 11 -10.40 -2.20 5.05
CA THR A 11 -10.56 -2.56 6.45
C THR A 11 -9.24 -2.63 7.22
N GLN A 12 -8.11 -2.82 6.54
CA GLN A 12 -6.80 -3.00 7.17
C GLN A 12 -6.03 -1.69 7.36
N LEU A 13 -6.56 -0.55 6.91
CA LEU A 13 -5.84 0.73 6.98
C LEU A 13 -5.41 1.09 8.40
N ASN A 14 -6.31 0.93 9.38
CA ASN A 14 -6.00 1.29 10.78
C ASN A 14 -4.88 0.40 11.34
N GLN A 15 -4.94 -0.91 11.10
CA GLN A 15 -3.94 -1.85 11.59
C GLN A 15 -2.58 -1.64 10.92
N VAL A 16 -2.56 -1.37 9.61
CA VAL A 16 -1.31 -1.00 8.91
C VAL A 16 -0.72 0.30 9.45
N HIS A 17 -1.57 1.30 9.75
CA HIS A 17 -1.12 2.55 10.32
C HIS A 17 -0.49 2.38 11.71
N GLU A 18 -1.09 1.56 12.57
CA GLU A 18 -0.53 1.22 13.89
C GLU A 18 0.83 0.52 13.78
N GLU A 19 0.95 -0.48 12.92
CA GLU A 19 2.23 -1.20 12.69
C GLU A 19 3.32 -0.30 12.11
N LEU A 20 2.96 0.65 11.25
CA LEU A 20 3.90 1.65 10.73
C LEU A 20 4.39 2.61 11.82
N ILE A 21 3.51 3.07 12.71
CA ILE A 21 3.89 3.89 13.86
C ILE A 21 4.82 3.12 14.80
N HIS A 22 4.52 1.85 15.10
CA HIS A 22 5.41 1.01 15.92
C HIS A 22 6.78 0.79 15.29
N ALA A 23 6.87 0.89 13.96
CA ALA A 23 8.10 0.82 13.20
C ALA A 23 8.72 2.20 12.93
N GLU A 24 8.31 3.25 13.65
CA GLU A 24 8.83 4.64 13.52
C GLU A 24 8.64 5.26 12.13
N ILE A 25 7.61 4.82 11.40
CA ILE A 25 7.25 5.32 10.06
C ILE A 25 5.95 6.11 10.14
N GLU A 26 6.07 7.43 10.31
CA GLU A 26 4.92 8.31 10.55
C GLU A 26 4.42 9.02 9.28
N ARG A 27 5.29 9.19 8.28
CA ARG A 27 5.01 10.02 7.09
C ARG A 27 4.42 9.18 5.97
N ILE A 28 3.10 9.08 5.94
CA ILE A 28 2.37 8.35 4.90
C ILE A 28 1.43 9.25 4.10
N THR A 29 1.19 8.90 2.84
CA THR A 29 0.10 9.45 2.03
C THR A 29 -0.88 8.35 1.70
N VAL A 30 -2.18 8.62 1.85
CA VAL A 30 -3.24 7.63 1.65
C VAL A 30 -4.22 8.12 0.60
N SER A 31 -4.61 7.24 -0.31
CA SER A 31 -5.65 7.49 -1.32
C SER A 31 -6.57 6.30 -1.49
N ARG A 32 -7.83 6.56 -1.86
CA ARG A 32 -8.79 5.51 -2.23
C ARG A 32 -8.62 5.17 -3.70
N VAL A 33 -8.55 3.88 -4.00
CA VAL A 33 -8.41 3.37 -5.37
C VAL A 33 -9.37 2.20 -5.57
N SER A 34 -9.56 1.79 -6.82
CA SER A 34 -10.30 0.57 -7.15
C SER A 34 -9.35 -0.41 -7.84
N GLY A 35 -9.38 -1.67 -7.43
CA GLY A 35 -8.49 -2.71 -7.92
C GLY A 35 -9.25 -3.96 -8.35
N HIS A 36 -8.64 -4.73 -9.23
CA HIS A 36 -9.13 -6.05 -9.60
C HIS A 36 -7.98 -7.05 -9.52
N GLY A 37 -8.27 -8.26 -9.05
CA GLY A 37 -7.27 -9.30 -8.83
C GLY A 37 -7.84 -10.68 -9.08
N ARG A 38 -7.23 -11.73 -8.51
CA ARG A 38 -7.74 -13.12 -8.64
C ARG A 38 -9.02 -13.39 -7.84
N GLN A 39 -9.58 -12.39 -7.16
CA GLN A 39 -10.90 -12.46 -6.53
C GLN A 39 -11.95 -12.50 -7.66
N LYS A 40 -12.09 -13.65 -8.31
CA LYS A 40 -13.07 -13.87 -9.36
C LYS A 40 -14.42 -14.24 -8.75
N ARG A 41 -15.44 -13.45 -9.06
CA ARG A 41 -16.82 -13.92 -9.08
C ARG A 41 -17.32 -13.68 -10.49
N GLU A 42 -17.23 -14.71 -11.33
CA GLU A 42 -17.84 -14.67 -12.66
C GLU A 42 -19.35 -14.80 -12.43
N GLU A 43 -20.07 -13.68 -12.46
CA GLU A 43 -21.52 -13.68 -12.38
C GLU A 43 -22.08 -13.72 -13.81
N ILE A 44 -22.76 -14.82 -14.13
CA ILE A 44 -23.52 -14.94 -15.38
C ILE A 44 -24.90 -14.33 -15.11
N TYR A 45 -25.20 -13.22 -15.78
CA TYR A 45 -26.52 -12.61 -15.72
C TYR A 45 -27.18 -12.72 -17.10
N ARG A 46 -28.30 -13.46 -17.17
CA ARG A 46 -29.08 -13.69 -18.41
C ARG A 46 -28.24 -14.18 -19.60
N GLY A 47 -27.30 -15.10 -19.35
CA GLY A 47 -26.47 -15.70 -20.40
C GLY A 47 -25.33 -14.82 -20.91
N GLN A 48 -25.09 -13.66 -20.29
CA GLN A 48 -23.92 -12.82 -20.55
C GLN A 48 -22.96 -12.87 -19.35
N VAL A 49 -21.66 -12.94 -19.65
CA VAL A 49 -20.60 -12.81 -18.63
C VAL A 49 -20.52 -11.35 -18.23
N VAL A 50 -20.84 -11.05 -16.97
CA VAL A 50 -20.68 -9.70 -16.43
C VAL A 50 -19.19 -9.45 -16.18
N VAL A 51 -18.66 -8.35 -16.71
CA VAL A 51 -17.27 -7.93 -16.41
C VAL A 51 -17.14 -7.77 -14.90
N PRO A 52 -16.18 -8.44 -14.24
CA PRO A 52 -16.02 -8.33 -12.80
C PRO A 52 -15.85 -6.88 -12.37
N SER A 53 -16.61 -6.45 -11.36
CA SER A 53 -16.51 -5.09 -10.83
C SER A 53 -15.13 -4.86 -10.20
N LEU A 54 -14.68 -3.61 -10.25
CA LEU A 54 -13.52 -3.19 -9.46
C LEU A 54 -13.92 -3.15 -7.98
N ILE A 55 -13.01 -3.59 -7.13
CA ILE A 55 -13.21 -3.64 -5.68
C ILE A 55 -12.48 -2.45 -5.06
N PRO A 56 -13.11 -1.67 -4.17
CA PRO A 56 -12.46 -0.61 -3.40
C PRO A 56 -11.24 -1.12 -2.61
N LYS A 57 -10.16 -0.33 -2.63
CA LYS A 57 -8.88 -0.58 -1.95
C LYS A 57 -8.30 0.74 -1.45
N ILE A 58 -7.34 0.64 -0.54
CA ILE A 58 -6.50 1.76 -0.12
C ILE A 58 -5.13 1.65 -0.76
N LYS A 59 -4.63 2.77 -1.31
CA LYS A 59 -3.24 2.95 -1.70
C LYS A 59 -2.53 3.79 -0.65
N ILE A 60 -1.45 3.25 -0.10
CA ILE A 60 -0.53 3.93 0.81
C ILE A 60 0.79 4.16 0.07
N GLU A 61 1.30 5.38 0.10
CA GLU A 61 2.56 5.79 -0.50
C GLU A 61 3.48 6.35 0.59
N ILE A 62 4.69 5.77 0.70
CA ILE A 62 5.66 6.09 1.75
C ILE A 62 7.04 6.23 1.12
N ALA A 63 7.64 7.41 1.21
CA ALA A 63 9.03 7.62 0.83
C ALA A 63 9.93 7.26 2.02
N VAL A 64 10.92 6.40 1.80
CA VAL A 64 11.83 5.93 2.87
C VAL A 64 13.29 5.92 2.42
N ASN A 65 14.18 6.13 3.38
CA ASN A 65 15.61 5.87 3.20
C ASN A 65 15.85 4.37 3.04
N ASP A 66 16.93 3.99 2.35
CA ASP A 66 17.16 2.57 2.00
C ASP A 66 17.24 1.67 3.25
N ALA A 67 17.73 2.20 4.38
CA ALA A 67 17.78 1.49 5.66
C ALA A 67 16.40 1.12 6.25
N PHE A 68 15.33 1.81 5.86
CA PHE A 68 13.97 1.61 6.38
C PHE A 68 13.08 0.77 5.45
N VAL A 69 13.59 0.35 4.29
CA VAL A 69 12.79 -0.34 3.26
C VAL A 69 12.18 -1.63 3.79
N ASP A 70 13.01 -2.53 4.32
CA ASP A 70 12.55 -3.84 4.78
C ASP A 70 11.61 -3.71 5.99
N GLN A 71 11.98 -2.84 6.94
CA GLN A 71 11.15 -2.53 8.11
C GLN A 71 9.76 -1.99 7.72
N THR A 72 9.69 -1.14 6.70
CA THR A 72 8.42 -0.60 6.17
C THR A 72 7.58 -1.70 5.53
N ILE A 73 8.19 -2.56 4.72
CA ILE A 73 7.52 -3.68 4.07
C ILE A 73 6.95 -4.63 5.11
N ASP A 74 7.75 -4.99 6.12
CA ASP A 74 7.33 -5.92 7.17
C ASP A 74 6.19 -5.36 8.02
N ALA A 75 6.22 -4.07 8.37
CA ALA A 75 5.13 -3.41 9.07
C ALA A 75 3.82 -3.43 8.26
N ILE A 76 3.89 -3.13 6.96
CA ILE A 76 2.72 -3.20 6.08
C ILE A 76 2.19 -4.62 6.01
N ILE A 77 3.06 -5.64 5.88
CA ILE A 77 2.64 -7.04 5.82
C ILE A 77 1.93 -7.44 7.12
N ARG A 78 2.47 -7.09 8.29
CA ARG A 78 1.86 -7.42 9.59
C ARG A 78 0.45 -6.84 9.73
N GLY A 79 0.24 -5.60 9.30
CA GLY A 79 -1.08 -4.96 9.40
C GLY A 79 -2.05 -5.33 8.27
N ALA A 80 -1.56 -5.62 7.06
CA ALA A 80 -2.41 -5.82 5.88
C ALA A 80 -2.81 -7.29 5.67
N LYS A 81 -2.00 -8.23 6.15
CA LYS A 81 -2.24 -9.66 5.96
C LYS A 81 -3.42 -10.12 6.81
N THR A 82 -4.38 -10.77 6.17
CA THR A 82 -5.53 -11.39 6.86
C THR A 82 -5.25 -12.85 7.19
N GLU A 83 -5.96 -13.40 8.17
CA GLU A 83 -5.83 -14.82 8.51
C GLU A 83 -6.41 -15.71 7.40
N GLY A 84 -5.80 -16.89 7.19
CA GLY A 84 -6.20 -17.86 6.16
C GLY A 84 -5.70 -17.55 4.73
N ASP A 85 -6.07 -18.39 3.77
CA ASP A 85 -5.70 -18.23 2.34
C ASP A 85 -6.59 -17.22 1.60
N ASN A 86 -6.90 -16.10 2.26
CA ASN A 86 -7.82 -15.09 1.74
C ASN A 86 -7.20 -14.31 0.57
N VAL A 87 -7.61 -14.66 -0.65
CA VAL A 87 -7.22 -13.91 -1.85
C VAL A 87 -7.66 -12.44 -1.71
N GLY A 88 -6.77 -11.50 -2.04
CA GLY A 88 -7.08 -10.08 -2.20
C GLY A 88 -6.56 -9.12 -1.13
N ASP A 89 -5.61 -9.56 -0.28
CA ASP A 89 -4.94 -8.69 0.70
C ASP A 89 -4.21 -7.53 0.05
N GLY A 90 -3.66 -7.76 -1.15
CA GLY A 90 -3.13 -6.71 -2.00
C GLY A 90 -1.70 -6.96 -2.44
N LYS A 91 -0.95 -5.88 -2.71
CA LYS A 91 0.43 -5.93 -3.20
C LYS A 91 1.22 -4.71 -2.69
N ILE A 92 2.53 -4.91 -2.53
CA ILE A 92 3.49 -3.85 -2.25
C ILE A 92 4.42 -3.73 -3.46
N PHE A 93 4.65 -2.50 -3.92
CA PHE A 93 5.62 -2.17 -4.95
C PHE A 93 6.72 -1.33 -4.34
N VAL A 94 7.95 -1.59 -4.77
CA VAL A 94 9.14 -0.84 -4.35
C VAL A 94 9.71 -0.18 -5.59
N THR A 95 9.66 1.15 -5.63
CA THR A 95 10.18 1.92 -6.76
C THR A 95 11.41 2.70 -6.32
N ASN A 96 12.42 2.78 -7.19
CA ASN A 96 13.58 3.63 -6.93
C ASN A 96 13.14 5.10 -6.87
N LEU A 97 13.48 5.80 -5.79
CA LEU A 97 13.23 7.23 -5.67
C LEU A 97 14.54 7.98 -5.83
N GLU A 98 14.70 8.64 -6.99
CA GLU A 98 15.93 9.36 -7.32
C GLU A 98 16.12 10.63 -6.47
N GLN A 99 15.03 11.33 -6.16
CA GLN A 99 15.07 12.57 -5.40
C GLN A 99 13.82 12.74 -4.55
N CYS A 100 14.00 13.28 -3.34
CA CYS A 100 12.95 13.80 -2.47
C CYS A 100 13.31 15.25 -2.12
N ILE A 101 12.31 16.14 -2.03
CA ILE A 101 12.51 17.54 -1.64
C ILE A 101 11.48 17.90 -0.58
N ARG A 102 11.95 18.35 0.59
CA ARG A 102 11.07 18.83 1.66
C ARG A 102 10.70 20.27 1.39
N ILE A 103 9.43 20.55 1.05
CA ILE A 103 8.97 21.89 0.65
C ILE A 103 9.32 22.97 1.69
N ARG A 104 9.15 22.67 2.99
CA ARG A 104 9.34 23.65 4.08
C ARG A 104 10.80 24.12 4.22
N THR A 105 11.78 23.25 3.99
CA THR A 105 13.20 23.50 4.28
C THR A 105 14.08 23.48 3.04
N SER A 106 13.55 23.04 1.89
CA SER A 106 14.31 22.74 0.67
C SER A 106 15.40 21.68 0.83
N GLU A 107 15.41 20.93 1.93
CA GLU A 107 16.27 19.75 2.10
C GLU A 107 16.00 18.75 0.97
N LYS A 108 17.04 18.03 0.56
CA LYS A 108 17.00 17.11 -0.57
C LYS A 108 17.48 15.73 -0.19
N GLY A 109 17.04 14.73 -0.95
CA GLY A 109 17.51 13.36 -0.78
C GLY A 109 17.10 12.80 0.59
N SER A 110 18.02 12.10 1.23
CA SER A 110 17.74 11.39 2.48
C SER A 110 17.37 12.31 3.66
N GLU A 111 17.82 13.57 3.64
CA GLU A 111 17.49 14.58 4.66
C GLU A 111 16.04 15.09 4.53
N ALA A 112 15.47 15.01 3.33
CA ALA A 112 14.10 15.44 3.07
C ALA A 112 13.06 14.46 3.63
N ILE A 113 13.43 13.18 3.72
CA ILE A 113 12.59 12.08 4.22
C ILE A 113 12.41 12.21 5.72
#